data_AF-A0A9D8U4Y6-F1
#
_entry.id   AF-A0A9D8U4Y6-F1
#
_cell.length_a   1.000
_cell.length_b   1.000
_cell.length_c   1.000
_cell.angle_alpha   90.00
_cell.angle_beta   90.00
_cell.angle_gamma   90.00
#
_symmetry.space_group_name_H-M   'P 1'
#
loop_
_entity.id
_entity.type
_entity.pdbx_description
1 polymer ?
#
loop_
_entity_poly.entity_id
_entity_poly.type
_entity_poly.pdbx_seq_one_letter_code
_entity_poly.pdbx_strand_id
1 'polypeptide(L)'
;MQLSSTIAGEEQELTNILSNPFHPGEILFEEFLQPLHMSQAEFARQLGWTKTRLNNLIRVKRGITAESALDLADALRTSPKLWMNLQATYDLDKALAARDVA
;
A
#
# COMPACT_ATOMS: atom_id res chain seq x y z
N MET A 1 -12.85 -32.83 -23.85
CA MET A 1 -13.27 -32.33 -22.53
C MET A 1 -12.22 -31.34 -22.09
N GLN A 2 -12.59 -30.06 -21.97
CA GLN A 2 -11.67 -28.94 -21.86
C GLN A 2 -10.96 -28.91 -20.49
N LEU A 3 -9.62 -28.91 -20.49
CA LEU A 3 -8.81 -28.66 -19.27
C LEU A 3 -7.84 -27.48 -19.45
N SER A 4 -7.81 -26.82 -20.61
CA SER A 4 -6.84 -25.74 -20.90
C SER A 4 -7.29 -24.35 -20.45
N SER A 5 -8.57 -24.15 -20.11
CA SER A 5 -9.10 -22.83 -19.74
C SER A 5 -8.91 -22.46 -18.27
N THR A 6 -8.54 -23.41 -17.39
CA THR A 6 -8.33 -23.14 -15.95
C THR A 6 -6.95 -22.55 -15.66
N ILE A 7 -5.91 -22.93 -16.41
CA ILE A 7 -4.51 -22.54 -16.16
C ILE A 7 -4.25 -21.06 -16.49
N ALA A 8 -4.92 -20.51 -17.53
CA ALA A 8 -4.74 -19.12 -17.93
C ALA A 8 -5.22 -18.11 -16.86
N GLY A 9 -6.26 -18.46 -16.09
CA GLY A 9 -6.78 -17.60 -15.02
C GLY A 9 -5.81 -17.47 -13.84
N GLU A 10 -5.14 -18.55 -13.44
CA GLU A 10 -4.19 -18.57 -12.33
C GLU A 10 -2.88 -17.83 -12.67
N GLU A 11 -2.37 -17.97 -13.90
CA GLU A 11 -1.18 -17.23 -14.35
C GLU A 11 -1.42 -15.72 -14.45
N GLN A 12 -2.60 -15.30 -14.90
CA GLN A 12 -3.00 -13.89 -14.99
C GLN A 12 -3.25 -13.25 -13.62
N GLU A 13 -3.74 -14.01 -12.63
CA GLU A 13 -3.92 -13.54 -11.25
C GLU A 13 -2.57 -13.38 -10.54
N LEU A 14 -1.63 -14.33 -10.73
CA LEU A 14 -0.26 -14.22 -10.23
C LEU A 14 0.50 -13.05 -10.86
N THR A 15 0.34 -12.82 -12.16
CA THR A 15 0.94 -11.64 -12.81
C THR A 15 0.29 -10.35 -12.33
N ASN A 16 -1.04 -10.29 -12.13
CA ASN A 16 -1.70 -9.10 -11.56
C ASN A 16 -1.22 -8.77 -10.15
N ILE A 17 -0.99 -9.76 -9.30
CA ILE A 17 -0.41 -9.57 -7.95
C ILE A 17 1.02 -9.02 -8.06
N LEU A 18 1.80 -9.45 -9.06
CA LEU A 18 3.17 -9.00 -9.30
C LEU A 18 3.29 -7.66 -10.06
N SER A 19 2.22 -7.20 -10.72
CA SER A 19 2.23 -5.99 -11.57
C SER A 19 1.32 -4.87 -11.08
N ASN A 20 0.51 -5.11 -10.05
CA ASN A 20 -0.22 -4.06 -9.34
C ASN A 20 0.51 -3.71 -8.04
N PRO A 21 1.36 -2.67 -8.02
CA PRO A 21 2.09 -2.33 -6.83
C PRO A 21 1.15 -1.81 -5.76
N PHE A 22 1.00 -2.56 -4.67
CA PHE A 22 0.20 -2.13 -3.53
C PHE A 22 0.85 -0.91 -2.88
N HIS A 23 0.22 0.26 -3.00
CA HIS A 23 0.72 1.46 -2.36
C HIS A 23 0.67 1.29 -0.83
N PRO A 24 1.67 1.78 -0.07
CA PRO A 24 1.65 1.65 1.40
C PRO A 24 0.40 2.23 2.05
N GLY A 25 -0.21 3.24 1.43
CA GLY A 25 -1.47 3.82 1.89
C GLY A 25 -2.70 2.92 1.70
N GLU A 26 -2.70 2.05 0.67
CA GLU A 26 -3.75 1.05 0.47
C GLU A 26 -3.61 -0.05 1.52
N ILE A 27 -2.39 -0.58 1.71
CA ILE A 27 -2.08 -1.54 2.78
C ILE A 27 -2.46 -1.00 4.16
N LEU A 28 -2.14 0.26 4.46
CA LEU A 28 -2.55 0.89 5.71
C LEU A 28 -4.07 0.85 5.92
N PHE A 29 -4.85 1.09 4.86
CA PHE A 29 -6.30 1.12 4.96
C PHE A 29 -6.90 -0.28 5.10
N GLU A 30 -6.48 -1.21 4.25
CA GLU A 30 -7.05 -2.55 4.13
C GLU A 30 -6.59 -3.49 5.25
N GLU A 31 -5.31 -3.47 5.60
CA GLU A 31 -4.72 -4.42 6.55
C GLU A 31 -4.75 -3.93 8.00
N PHE A 32 -4.94 -2.63 8.23
CA PHE A 32 -4.93 -2.06 9.58
C PHE A 32 -6.24 -1.34 9.92
N LEU A 33 -6.62 -0.30 9.17
CA LEU A 33 -7.77 0.52 9.59
C LEU A 33 -9.11 -0.22 9.48
N GLN A 34 -9.32 -0.99 8.41
CA GLN A 34 -10.54 -1.77 8.23
C GLN A 34 -10.72 -2.85 9.32
N PRO A 35 -9.73 -3.73 9.60
CA PRO A 35 -9.84 -4.73 10.68
C PRO A 35 -10.04 -4.10 12.07
N LEU A 36 -9.40 -2.96 12.32
CA LEU A 36 -9.55 -2.22 13.57
C LEU A 36 -10.86 -1.42 13.67
N HIS A 37 -11.69 -1.42 12.61
CA HIS A 37 -12.90 -0.59 12.50
C HIS A 37 -12.63 0.90 12.77
N MET A 38 -11.42 1.37 12.44
CA MET A 38 -10.94 2.70 12.77
C MET A 38 -11.13 3.65 11.59
N SER A 39 -11.74 4.81 11.84
CA SER A 39 -11.90 5.81 10.79
C SER A 39 -10.58 6.52 10.46
N GLN A 40 -10.42 6.99 9.22
CA GLN A 40 -9.28 7.83 8.83
C GLN A 40 -9.16 9.10 9.71
N ALA A 41 -10.28 9.67 10.15
CA ALA A 41 -10.26 10.87 10.99
C ALA A 41 -9.70 10.56 12.38
N GLU A 42 -10.10 9.43 12.95
CA GLU A 42 -9.63 8.96 14.25
C GLU A 42 -8.16 8.62 14.22
N PHE A 43 -7.71 7.85 13.21
CA PHE A 43 -6.31 7.49 13.08
C PHE A 43 -5.42 8.70 12.82
N ALA A 44 -5.85 9.63 11.96
CA ALA A 44 -5.10 10.87 11.72
C ALA A 44 -4.92 11.67 13.02
N ARG A 45 -5.94 11.74 13.86
CA ARG A 45 -5.85 12.39 15.19
C ARG A 45 -4.85 11.66 16.10
N GLN A 46 -4.82 10.33 16.10
CA GLN A 46 -3.85 9.55 16.88
C GLN A 46 -2.40 9.82 16.45
N LEU A 47 -2.17 9.99 15.15
CA LEU A 47 -0.85 10.35 14.59
C LEU A 47 -0.49 11.83 14.75
N GLY A 48 -1.41 12.70 15.20
CA GLY A 48 -1.22 14.15 15.15
C GLY A 48 -1.20 14.72 13.72
N TRP A 49 -1.76 13.99 12.74
CA TRP A 49 -1.84 14.39 11.34
C TRP A 49 -3.18 15.03 11.00
N THR A 50 -3.22 15.81 9.93
CA THR A 50 -4.50 16.23 9.35
C THR A 50 -5.17 15.04 8.64
N LYS A 51 -6.51 14.99 8.67
CA LYS A 51 -7.28 13.98 7.91
C LYS A 51 -6.92 14.00 6.42
N THR A 52 -6.67 15.20 5.85
CA THR A 52 -6.25 15.37 4.45
C THR A 52 -4.89 14.74 4.18
N ARG A 53 -3.92 14.89 5.10
CA ARG A 53 -2.59 14.26 4.99
C ARG A 53 -2.72 12.74 4.91
N LEU A 54 -3.52 12.13 5.78
CA LEU A 54 -3.75 10.68 5.77
C LEU A 54 -4.55 10.24 4.53
N ASN A 55 -5.58 10.99 4.15
CA ASN A 55 -6.40 10.68 2.97
C ASN A 55 -5.57 10.69 1.68
N ASN A 56 -4.67 11.66 1.52
CA ASN A 56 -3.76 11.71 0.38
C ASN A 56 -2.81 10.51 0.34
N LEU A 57 -2.38 10.01 1.50
CA LEU A 57 -1.57 8.80 1.57
C LEU A 57 -2.37 7.58 1.10
N ILE A 58 -3.59 7.40 1.62
CA ILE A 58 -4.48 6.28 1.25
C ILE A 58 -4.88 6.35 -0.23
N ARG A 59 -5.08 7.55 -0.78
CA ARG A 59 -5.44 7.76 -2.19
C ARG A 59 -4.24 7.85 -3.15
N VAL A 60 -3.06 7.38 -2.73
CA VAL A 60 -1.86 7.28 -3.60
C VAL A 60 -1.42 8.66 -4.16
N LYS A 61 -1.79 9.75 -3.49
CA LYS A 61 -1.41 11.13 -3.86
C LYS A 61 -0.10 11.57 -3.21
N ARG A 62 0.43 10.77 -2.28
CA ARG A 62 1.72 10.97 -1.61
C ARG A 62 2.24 9.63 -1.10
N GLY A 63 3.56 9.47 -1.08
CA GLY A 63 4.22 8.33 -0.46
C GLY A 63 4.50 8.52 1.03
N ILE A 64 5.09 7.48 1.61
CA ILE A 64 5.65 7.43 2.96
C ILE A 64 7.03 8.09 2.99
N THR A 65 7.23 8.98 3.96
CA THR A 65 8.56 9.49 4.34
C THR A 65 9.09 8.71 5.54
N ALA A 66 10.39 8.84 5.86
CA ALA A 66 10.98 8.23 7.05
C ALA A 66 10.27 8.67 8.35
N GLU A 67 9.92 9.96 8.47
CA GLU A 67 9.13 10.49 9.59
C GLU A 67 7.74 9.84 9.64
N SER A 68 7.08 9.70 8.48
CA SER A 68 5.76 9.04 8.43
C SER A 68 5.84 7.56 8.81
N ALA A 69 6.94 6.88 8.44
CA ALA A 69 7.17 5.49 8.82
C ALA A 69 7.38 5.30 10.33
N LEU A 70 8.05 6.25 11.00
CA LEU A 70 8.19 6.26 12.46
C LEU A 70 6.82 6.45 13.13
N ASP A 71 6.05 7.46 12.71
CA ASP A 71 4.71 7.72 13.25
C ASP A 71 3.78 6.49 13.13
N LEU A 72 3.77 5.85 11.96
CA LEU A 72 2.94 4.67 11.71
C LEU A 72 3.42 3.44 12.50
N ALA A 73 4.73 3.26 12.63
CA ALA A 73 5.30 2.17 13.40
C ALA A 73 4.92 2.27 14.88
N ASP A 74 5.02 3.46 15.45
CA ASP A 74 4.67 3.71 16.86
C ASP A 74 3.18 3.48 17.11
N ALA A 75 2.31 4.00 16.24
CA ALA A 75 0.86 3.89 16.39
C ALA A 75 0.32 2.47 16.19
N LEU A 76 0.89 1.70 15.26
CA LEU A 76 0.41 0.38 14.87
C LEU A 76 1.25 -0.77 15.45
N ARG A 77 2.26 -0.46 16.28
CA ARG A 77 3.20 -1.45 16.85
C ARG A 77 3.86 -2.31 15.79
N THR A 78 4.27 -1.66 14.69
CA THR A 78 5.01 -2.29 13.59
C THR A 78 6.43 -1.76 13.52
N SER A 79 7.19 -2.11 12.48
CA SER A 79 8.54 -1.55 12.28
C SER A 79 8.52 -0.40 11.27
N PRO A 80 9.32 0.66 11.45
CA PRO A 80 9.45 1.72 10.44
C PRO A 80 9.97 1.17 9.09
N LYS A 81 10.81 0.14 9.15
CA LYS A 81 11.34 -0.54 7.96
C LYS A 81 10.25 -1.20 7.12
N LEU A 82 9.19 -1.72 7.73
CA LEU A 82 8.04 -2.26 7.01
C LEU A 82 7.48 -1.21 6.02
N TRP A 83 7.19 -0.02 6.53
CA TRP A 83 6.61 1.06 5.74
C TRP A 83 7.56 1.59 4.66
N MET A 84 8.85 1.71 4.99
CA MET A 84 9.86 2.13 4.01
C MET A 84 10.06 1.09 2.91
N ASN A 85 10.01 -0.20 3.22
CA ASN A 85 10.13 -1.28 2.25
C ASN A 85 8.91 -1.28 1.32
N LEU A 86 7.68 -1.15 1.84
CA LEU A 86 6.48 -1.03 1.02
C LEU A 86 6.59 0.15 0.04
N GLN A 87 7.09 1.30 0.52
CA GLN A 87 7.27 2.48 -0.34
C GLN A 87 8.31 2.22 -1.44
N ALA A 88 9.46 1.64 -1.08
CA ALA A 88 10.52 1.35 -2.03
C ALA A 88 10.07 0.35 -3.10
N THR A 89 9.35 -0.71 -2.71
CA THR A 89 8.75 -1.67 -3.64
C THR A 89 7.78 -0.98 -4.60
N TYR A 90 6.82 -0.20 -4.06
CA TYR A 90 5.86 0.53 -4.88
C TYR A 90 6.53 1.47 -5.89
N ASP A 91 7.54 2.24 -5.44
CA ASP A 91 8.25 3.18 -6.31
C ASP A 91 9.06 2.46 -7.41
N LEU A 92 9.67 1.32 -7.09
CA LEU A 92 10.42 0.52 -8.06
C LEU A 92 9.48 -0.06 -9.12
N ASP A 93 8.38 -0.68 -8.71
CA ASP A 93 7.40 -1.28 -9.63
C ASP A 93 6.77 -0.22 -10.54
N LYS A 94 6.42 0.94 -9.98
CA LYS A 94 5.94 2.09 -10.76
C LYS A 94 6.99 2.56 -11.78
N ALA A 95 8.26 2.59 -11.40
CA ALA A 95 9.34 2.96 -12.31
C ALA A 95 9.57 1.90 -13.40
N LEU A 96 9.47 0.61 -13.08
CA LEU A 96 9.55 -0.47 -14.06
C LEU A 96 8.42 -0.39 -15.08
N ALA A 97 7.17 -0.25 -14.62
CA ALA A 97 6.02 -0.08 -15.50
C ALA A 97 6.16 1.14 -16.44
N ALA A 98 6.71 2.25 -15.94
CA ALA A 98 6.97 3.42 -16.77
C ALA A 98 8.08 3.19 -17.82
N ARG A 99 9.03 2.28 -17.56
CA ARG A 99 10.08 1.90 -18.52
C ARG A 99 9.58 0.96 -19.61
N ASP A 100 8.68 0.04 -19.27
CA ASP A 100 8.14 -0.95 -20.23
C ASP A 100 7.16 -0.33 -21.23
N VAL A 101 6.59 0.83 -20.90
CA VAL A 101 5.67 1.60 -21.76
C VAL A 101 6.42 2.59 -22.68
N ALA A 102 7.73 2.76 -22.51
CA ALA A 102 8.58 3.69 -23.27
C ALA A 102 9.38 2.99 -24.39
#